data_AF-A0A1S8TAW6-F1
#
_entry.id   AF-A0A1S8TAW6-F1
#
_cell.length_a   1.000
_cell.length_b   1.000
_cell.length_c   1.000
_cell.angle_alpha   90.00
_cell.angle_beta   90.00
_cell.angle_gamma   90.00
#
_symmetry.space_group_name_H-M   'P 1'
#
loop_
_entity.id
_entity.type
_entity.pdbx_description
1 polymer ?
#
loop_
_entity_poly.entity_id
_entity_poly.type
_entity_poly.pdbx_seq_one_letter_code
_entity_poly.pdbx_strand_id
1 'polypeptide(L)'
;MEQKYVTMCNGLLYYLVAPCLLLYFITIDMGLINRSLTMLIIFGVLIVIGAAVPMVYKRKNTDYKFDVNSMYSKVMSLLVIWELAYNFYK
;
A
#
# COMPACT_ATOMS: atom_id res chain seq x y z
N MET A 1 -10.26 -20.60 0.06
CA MET A 1 -10.20 -19.29 -0.63
C MET A 1 -9.41 -19.47 -1.90
N GLU A 2 -10.03 -19.27 -3.06
CA GLU A 2 -9.33 -19.41 -4.34
C GLU A 2 -8.19 -18.40 -4.43
N GLN A 3 -7.02 -18.83 -4.91
CA GLN A 3 -5.82 -18.00 -5.08
C GLN A 3 -6.12 -16.68 -5.83
N LYS A 4 -7.12 -16.70 -6.70
CA LYS A 4 -7.65 -15.54 -7.44
C LYS A 4 -8.00 -14.36 -6.51
N TYR A 5 -8.64 -14.60 -5.37
CA TYR A 5 -9.03 -13.53 -4.44
C TYR A 5 -7.83 -12.90 -3.73
N VAL A 6 -6.80 -13.69 -3.42
CA VAL A 6 -5.59 -13.21 -2.75
C VAL A 6 -4.75 -12.37 -3.71
N THR A 7 -4.61 -12.81 -4.96
CA THR A 7 -3.92 -12.06 -6.01
C THR A 7 -4.67 -10.78 -6.37
N MET A 8 -6.01 -10.81 -6.41
CA MET A 8 -6.82 -9.63 -6.64
C MET A 8 -6.72 -8.60 -5.49
N CYS A 9 -6.64 -9.08 -4.24
CA CYS A 9 -6.42 -8.23 -3.07
C CYS A 9 -5.04 -7.54 -3.12
N ASN A 10 -3.99 -8.26 -3.53
CA ASN A 10 -2.67 -7.68 -3.72
C ASN A 10 -2.64 -6.67 -4.86
N GLY A 11 -3.32 -6.97 -5.96
CA GLY A 11 -3.48 -6.06 -7.09
C GLY A 11 -4.16 -4.76 -6.64
N LEU A 12 -5.24 -4.85 -5.87
CA LEU A 12 -5.92 -3.68 -5.30
C LEU A 12 -5.00 -2.87 -4.38
N LEU A 13 -4.19 -3.53 -3.55
CA LEU A 13 -3.28 -2.83 -2.64
C LEU A 13 -2.19 -2.05 -3.39
N TYR A 14 -1.56 -2.68 -4.38
CA TYR A 14 -0.46 -2.05 -5.11
C TYR A 14 -0.91 -1.11 -6.22
N TYR A 15 -2.00 -1.40 -6.92
CA TYR A 15 -2.46 -0.60 -8.06
C TYR A 15 -3.57 0.40 -7.72
N LEU A 16 -4.18 0.33 -6.53
CA LEU A 16 -5.23 1.27 -6.12
C LEU A 16 -4.87 1.97 -4.81
N VAL A 17 -4.55 1.23 -3.75
CA VAL A 17 -4.28 1.83 -2.43
C VAL A 17 -2.98 2.65 -2.44
N ALA A 18 -1.88 2.11 -2.98
CA ALA A 18 -0.60 2.82 -3.01
C ALA A 18 -0.61 4.09 -3.90
N PRO A 19 -1.20 4.09 -5.12
CA PRO A 19 -1.37 5.31 -5.91
C PRO A 19 -2.29 6.34 -5.25
N CYS A 20 -3.38 5.91 -4.63
CA CYS A 20 -4.26 6.81 -3.86
C CYS A 20 -3.52 7.47 -2.68
N LEU A 21 -2.67 6.71 -1.99
CA LEU A 21 -1.86 7.25 -0.90
C LEU A 21 -0.88 8.32 -1.39
N LEU A 22 -0.22 8.07 -2.52
CA LEU A 22 0.68 9.04 -3.14
C LEU A 22 -0.06 10.29 -3.60
N LEU A 23 -1.24 10.14 -4.22
CA LEU A 23 -2.08 11.29 -4.57
C LEU A 23 -2.49 12.09 -3.33
N TYR A 24 -2.78 11.42 -2.21
CA TYR A 24 -3.08 12.07 -0.93
C TYR A 24 -1.90 12.90 -0.41
N PHE A 25 -0.67 12.37 -0.47
CA PHE A 25 0.53 13.14 -0.11
C PHE A 25 0.77 14.32 -1.03
N ILE A 26 0.64 14.14 -2.35
CA ILE A 26 0.79 15.22 -3.33
C ILE A 26 -0.26 16.34 -3.09
N THR A 27 -1.50 15.99 -2.75
CA THR A 27 -2.53 16.99 -2.45
C THR A 27 -2.29 17.74 -1.14
N ILE A 28 -1.68 17.08 -0.13
CA ILE A 28 -1.20 17.76 1.08
C ILE A 28 -0.07 18.72 0.74
N ASP A 29 0.91 18.27 -0.04
CA ASP A 29 2.09 19.06 -0.39
C ASP A 29 1.74 20.28 -1.25
N MET A 30 0.73 20.16 -2.12
CA MET A 30 0.15 21.28 -2.88
C MET A 30 -0.68 22.24 -2.03
N GLY A 31 -0.94 21.93 -0.75
CA GLY A 31 -1.75 22.75 0.15
C GLY A 31 -3.25 22.73 -0.15
N LEU A 32 -3.72 21.78 -0.96
CA LEU A 32 -5.14 21.64 -1.31
C LEU A 32 -5.95 21.02 -0.17
N ILE A 33 -5.32 20.18 0.66
CA ILE A 33 -5.96 19.45 1.75
C ILE A 33 -5.07 19.51 2.99
N ASN A 34 -5.66 19.73 4.17
CA ASN A 34 -4.93 19.66 5.43
C ASN A 34 -4.57 18.22 5.79
N ARG A 35 -3.36 18.04 6.34
CA ARG A 35 -2.88 16.75 6.82
C ARG A 35 -3.83 16.20 7.88
N SER A 36 -4.44 15.05 7.61
CA SER A 36 -5.36 14.37 8.52
C SER A 36 -4.70 13.09 9.04
N LEU A 37 -4.43 13.07 10.34
CA LEU A 37 -3.94 11.88 11.04
C LEU A 37 -4.88 10.68 10.86
N THR A 38 -6.19 10.93 10.83
CA THR A 38 -7.21 9.89 10.63
C THR A 38 -7.06 9.18 9.29
N MET A 39 -6.85 9.94 8.20
CA MET A 39 -6.64 9.36 6.86
C MET A 39 -5.37 8.52 6.80
N LEU A 40 -4.28 9.01 7.41
CA LEU A 40 -3.03 8.25 7.49
C LEU A 40 -3.19 6.91 8.23
N ILE A 41 -3.95 6.90 9.33
CA ILE A 41 -4.24 5.67 10.08
C ILE A 41 -5.07 4.70 9.23
N ILE A 42 -6.11 5.18 8.54
CA ILE A 42 -6.96 4.34 7.66
C ILE A 42 -6.12 3.67 6.58
N PHE A 43 -5.28 4.45 5.90
CA PHE A 43 -4.38 3.91 4.87
C PHE A 43 -3.35 2.93 5.45
N GLY A 44 -2.78 3.23 6.62
CA GLY A 44 -1.87 2.32 7.31
C GLY A 44 -2.53 0.98 7.63
N VAL A 45 -3.76 0.99 8.14
CA VAL A 45 -4.52 -0.23 8.42
C VAL A 45 -4.80 -1.03 7.14
N LEU A 46 -5.19 -0.36 6.05
CA LEU A 46 -5.42 -1.03 4.75
C LEU A 46 -4.15 -1.70 4.21
N ILE A 47 -2.99 -1.05 4.34
CA ILE A 47 -1.70 -1.61 3.94
C ILE A 47 -1.36 -2.85 4.78
N VAL A 48 -1.52 -2.77 6.10
CA VAL A 48 -1.26 -3.90 7.02
C VAL A 48 -2.16 -5.08 6.69
N ILE A 49 -3.46 -4.84 6.48
CA ILE A 49 -4.42 -5.92 6.18
C ILE A 49 -4.08 -6.57 4.84
N GLY A 50 -3.90 -5.79 3.77
CA GLY A 50 -3.63 -6.40 2.47
C GLY A 50 -2.20 -6.92 2.30
N ALA A 51 -1.26 -6.59 3.19
CA ALA A 51 0.02 -7.29 3.31
C ALA A 51 -0.08 -8.56 4.18
N ALA A 52 -0.91 -8.56 5.23
CA ALA A 52 -1.10 -9.70 6.12
C ALA A 52 -1.85 -10.87 5.44
N VAL A 53 -2.88 -10.58 4.66
CA VAL A 53 -3.67 -11.58 3.91
C VAL A 53 -2.79 -12.49 3.03
N PRO A 54 -1.94 -11.98 2.13
CA PRO A 54 -1.06 -12.81 1.30
C PRO A 54 0.05 -13.49 2.11
N MET A 55 0.53 -12.88 3.20
CA MET A 55 1.56 -13.47 4.07
C MET A 55 1.03 -14.70 4.82
N VAL A 56 -0.18 -14.59 5.37
CA VAL A 56 -0.90 -15.71 6.02
C VAL A 56 -1.27 -16.77 4.99
N TYR A 57 -1.68 -16.36 3.79
CA TYR A 57 -2.04 -17.30 2.73
C TYR A 57 -0.83 -18.09 2.20
N LYS A 58 0.32 -17.42 1.99
CA LYS A 58 1.59 -18.05 1.61
C LYS A 58 2.08 -19.03 2.67
N ARG A 59 1.82 -18.76 3.95
CA ARG A 59 2.15 -19.68 5.05
C ARG A 59 1.33 -20.97 5.01
N LYS A 60 0.11 -20.94 4.46
CA LYS A 60 -0.75 -22.12 4.26
C LYS A 60 -0.57 -22.79 2.90
N ASN A 61 -0.13 -22.07 1.88
CA ASN A 61 0.07 -22.57 0.51
C ASN A 61 1.45 -22.13 0.01
N THR A 62 2.44 -23.03 0.13
CA THR A 62 3.83 -22.77 -0.27
C THR A 62 4.00 -22.50 -1.76
N ASP A 63 3.09 -22.99 -2.60
CA ASP A 63 3.07 -22.74 -4.05
C ASP A 63 2.52 -21.36 -4.44
N TYR A 64 2.00 -20.58 -3.48
CA TYR A 64 1.50 -19.24 -3.78
C TYR A 64 2.67 -18.30 -4.14
N LYS A 65 2.82 -18.01 -5.44
CA LYS A 65 3.69 -16.95 -5.94
C LYS A 65 2.95 -15.62 -5.91
N PHE A 66 3.59 -14.67 -5.25
CA PHE A 66 3.12 -13.29 -5.18
C PHE A 66 3.28 -12.66 -6.56
N ASP A 67 2.16 -12.52 -7.29
CA ASP A 67 2.16 -12.05 -8.68
C ASP A 67 1.87 -10.55 -8.75
N VAL A 68 2.85 -9.76 -8.29
CA VAL A 68 2.88 -8.31 -8.48
C VAL A 68 4.28 -7.98 -8.98
N ASN A 69 4.39 -7.09 -9.96
CA ASN A 69 5.69 -6.69 -10.50
C ASN A 69 6.60 -6.21 -9.35
N SER A 70 7.64 -6.99 -9.06
CA SER A 70 8.48 -6.79 -7.87
C SER A 70 9.20 -5.44 -7.89
N MET A 71 9.50 -4.93 -9.08
CA MET A 71 10.14 -3.64 -9.27
C MET A 71 9.16 -2.50 -8.95
N TYR A 72 7.91 -2.61 -9.43
CA TYR A 72 6.86 -1.65 -9.13
C TYR A 72 6.55 -1.59 -7.63
N SER A 73 6.40 -2.76 -7.00
CA SER A 73 6.17 -2.88 -5.56
C SER A 73 7.26 -2.18 -4.75
N LYS A 74 8.54 -2.41 -5.09
CA LYS A 74 9.68 -1.78 -4.42
C LYS A 74 9.66 -0.26 -4.61
N VAL A 75 9.54 0.23 -5.85
CA VAL A 75 9.54 1.66 -6.15
C VAL A 75 8.41 2.37 -5.41
N MET A 76 7.19 1.82 -5.44
CA MET A 76 6.03 2.43 -4.79
C MET A 76 6.17 2.48 -3.27
N SER A 77 6.70 1.42 -2.65
CA SER A 77 6.98 1.42 -1.21
C SER A 77 8.03 2.47 -0.82
N LEU A 78 9.06 2.65 -1.64
CA LEU A 78 10.12 3.64 -1.43
C LEU A 78 9.58 5.07 -1.53
N LEU A 79 8.74 5.34 -2.53
CA LEU A 79 8.08 6.63 -2.70
C LEU A 79 7.17 6.97 -1.51
N VAL A 80 6.37 6.01 -1.05
CA VAL A 80 5.50 6.19 0.12
C VAL A 80 6.30 6.47 1.38
N ILE A 81 7.40 5.74 1.62
CA ILE A 81 8.27 5.96 2.78
C ILE A 81 8.94 7.33 2.71
N TRP A 82 9.41 7.73 1.51
CA TRP A 82 10.01 9.04 1.29
C TRP A 82 9.00 10.15 1.59
N GLU A 83 7.80 10.09 1.01
CA GLU A 83 6.73 11.06 1.23
C GLU A 83 6.36 11.16 2.71
N LEU A 84 6.27 10.02 3.41
CA LEU A 84 6.03 9.99 4.86
C LEU A 84 7.15 10.68 5.64
N ALA A 85 8.41 10.42 5.30
CA ALA A 85 9.56 11.04 5.95
C ALA A 85 9.61 12.55 5.68
N TYR A 86 9.34 12.98 4.44
CA TYR A 86 9.28 14.39 4.06
C TYR A 86 8.16 15.12 4.81
N ASN A 87 6.95 14.55 4.83
CA ASN A 87 5.83 15.12 5.56
C ASN A 87 6.04 15.11 7.09
N PHE A 88 6.77 14.15 7.68
CA PHE A 88 7.07 14.16 9.12
C PHE A 88 8.21 15.11 9.52
N TYR A 89 9.13 15.42 8.60
CA TYR A 89 10.23 16.35 8.85
C TYR A 89 9.77 17.82 8.83
N LYS A 90 8.75 18.12 8.01
CA LYS A 90 8.14 19.44 7.87
C LYS A 90 7.19 19.74 9.03
#